data_AF-C3YSK3-F1
#
_entry.id   AF-C3YSK3-F1
#
_cell.length_a   1.000
_cell.length_b   1.000
_cell.length_c   1.000
_cell.angle_alpha   90.00
_cell.angle_beta   90.00
_cell.angle_gamma   90.00
#
_symmetry.space_group_name_H-M   'P 1'
#
loop_
_entity.id
_entity.type
_entity.pdbx_description
1 polymer ?
#
loop_
_entity_poly.entity_id
_entity_poly.type
_entity_poly.pdbx_seq_one_letter_code
_entity_poly.pdbx_strand_id
1 'polypeptide(L)'
;MTLHRDHIEEVVQGALDTANLRVQDVTAIAATVKPGLALCLQIGVEYAKKLVRQSGRKPLIPVHHMEAHALTARMIENIEFPFLVFLLSGGHCLLAVARGVGDFLLLGSTTDEAPGVVFDQVARKLKLKHHPDCSTMSGGQAIEVLASQGDSQAFKLTVPMARYANCDFSFAGHKNQTYRLIDKMEKEEGGRS
;
A
#
# COMPACT_ATOMS: atom_id res chain seq x y z
N MET A 1 3.84 -17.09 0.38
CA MET A 1 2.90 -17.82 -0.51
C MET A 1 2.15 -18.91 0.25
N THR A 2 2.84 -19.75 1.03
CA THR A 2 2.25 -20.76 1.92
C THR A 2 1.28 -20.17 2.93
N LEU A 3 1.62 -19.02 3.52
CA LEU A 3 0.79 -18.36 4.55
C LEU A 3 -0.69 -18.18 4.17
N HIS A 4 -1.01 -17.73 2.96
CA HIS A 4 -2.42 -17.60 2.54
C HIS A 4 -3.12 -18.96 2.51
N ARG A 5 -2.45 -20.01 2.02
CA ARG A 5 -3.03 -21.35 1.96
C ARG A 5 -3.24 -21.91 3.36
N ASP A 6 -2.26 -21.72 4.23
CA ASP A 6 -2.21 -22.36 5.53
C ASP A 6 -3.20 -21.72 6.52
N HIS A 7 -3.51 -20.43 6.36
CA HIS A 7 -4.29 -19.67 7.36
C HIS A 7 -5.69 -19.25 6.87
N ILE A 8 -6.01 -19.33 5.57
CA ILE A 8 -7.30 -18.80 5.06
C ILE A 8 -8.51 -19.51 5.68
N GLU A 9 -8.43 -20.81 5.95
CA GLU A 9 -9.52 -21.55 6.61
C GLU A 9 -9.73 -21.06 8.04
N GLU A 10 -8.65 -20.95 8.82
CA GLU A 10 -8.67 -20.45 10.19
C GLU A 10 -9.22 -19.02 10.28
N VAL A 11 -8.74 -18.12 9.41
CA VAL A 11 -9.19 -16.72 9.39
C VAL A 11 -10.67 -16.60 9.04
N VAL A 12 -11.15 -17.35 8.04
CA VAL A 12 -12.57 -17.29 7.65
C VAL A 12 -13.46 -17.93 8.71
N GLN A 13 -13.06 -19.06 9.28
CA GLN A 13 -13.83 -19.71 10.34
C GLN A 13 -13.88 -18.82 11.59
N GLY A 14 -12.75 -18.24 12.00
CA GLY A 14 -12.70 -17.30 13.12
C GLY A 14 -13.58 -16.07 12.91
N ALA A 15 -13.66 -15.53 11.68
CA ALA A 15 -14.55 -14.43 11.35
C ALA A 15 -16.04 -14.81 11.43
N LEU A 16 -16.41 -16.00 10.95
CA LEU A 16 -17.77 -16.53 11.05
C LEU A 16 -18.18 -16.77 12.51
N ASP A 17 -17.28 -17.37 13.30
CA ASP A 17 -17.50 -17.65 14.71
C ASP A 17 -17.67 -16.35 15.51
N THR A 18 -16.82 -15.35 15.25
CA THR A 18 -16.92 -14.02 15.88
C THR A 18 -18.24 -13.33 15.53
N ALA A 19 -18.73 -13.50 14.30
CA ALA A 19 -20.02 -12.96 13.87
C ALA A 19 -21.21 -13.80 14.34
N ASN A 20 -20.98 -14.99 14.93
CA ASN A 20 -22.00 -16.00 15.23
C ASN A 20 -22.87 -16.34 14.00
N LEU A 21 -22.22 -16.51 12.84
CA LEU A 21 -22.87 -16.84 11.58
C LEU A 21 -22.29 -18.13 11.01
N ARG A 22 -23.11 -18.86 10.24
CA ARG A 22 -22.63 -19.92 9.37
C ARG A 22 -22.50 -19.37 7.95
N VAL A 23 -21.73 -20.06 7.12
CA VAL A 23 -21.56 -19.70 5.71
C VAL A 23 -22.88 -19.68 4.94
N GLN A 24 -23.92 -20.41 5.37
CA GLN A 24 -25.25 -20.38 4.74
C GLN A 24 -26.04 -19.10 5.05
N ASP A 25 -25.70 -18.42 6.14
CA ASP A 25 -26.40 -17.22 6.61
C ASP A 25 -25.94 -15.96 5.85
N VAL A 26 -24.84 -16.04 5.09
CA VAL A 26 -24.37 -14.94 4.23
C VAL A 26 -25.23 -14.78 2.97
N THR A 27 -25.33 -13.55 2.48
CA THR A 27 -26.09 -13.21 1.26
C THR A 27 -25.23 -13.21 0.00
N ALA A 28 -23.93 -12.89 0.12
CA ALA A 28 -22.96 -12.87 -0.96
C ALA A 28 -21.55 -13.13 -0.41
N ILE A 29 -20.63 -13.51 -1.29
CA ILE A 29 -19.21 -13.71 -0.98
C ILE A 29 -18.42 -12.80 -1.90
N ALA A 30 -17.49 -12.00 -1.37
CA ALA A 30 -16.64 -11.11 -2.16
C ALA A 30 -15.18 -11.55 -2.04
N ALA A 31 -14.43 -11.47 -3.15
CA ALA A 31 -13.02 -11.83 -3.17
C ALA A 31 -12.22 -10.92 -4.10
N THR A 32 -11.03 -10.52 -3.65
CA THR A 32 -10.09 -9.75 -4.47
C THR A 32 -9.56 -10.61 -5.61
N VAL A 33 -9.70 -10.12 -6.84
CA VAL A 33 -9.25 -10.84 -8.05
C VAL A 33 -8.08 -10.17 -8.77
N LYS A 34 -7.83 -8.87 -8.51
CA LYS A 34 -6.71 -8.09 -9.08
C LYS A 34 -6.60 -6.70 -8.43
N PRO A 35 -5.47 -5.99 -8.60
CA PRO A 35 -4.14 -6.53 -8.86
C PRO A 35 -3.58 -7.23 -7.62
N GLY A 36 -2.43 -7.89 -7.77
CA GLY A 36 -1.75 -8.59 -6.68
C GLY A 36 -0.93 -9.78 -7.17
N LEU A 37 -0.24 -10.45 -6.25
CA LEU A 37 0.51 -11.67 -6.57
C LEU A 37 -0.44 -12.78 -7.02
N ALA A 38 -0.29 -13.24 -8.26
CA ALA A 38 -1.23 -14.16 -8.91
C ALA A 38 -1.53 -15.41 -8.07
N LEU A 39 -0.52 -16.04 -7.48
CA LEU A 39 -0.69 -17.23 -6.66
C LEU A 39 -1.46 -16.95 -5.35
N CYS A 40 -1.24 -15.79 -4.72
CA CYS A 40 -1.99 -15.40 -3.52
C CYS A 40 -3.46 -15.13 -3.86
N LEU A 41 -3.72 -14.41 -4.97
CA LEU A 41 -5.07 -14.15 -5.46
C LEU A 41 -5.80 -15.44 -5.79
N GLN A 42 -5.13 -16.38 -6.47
CA GLN A 42 -5.71 -17.67 -6.82
C GLN A 42 -6.15 -18.45 -5.58
N ILE A 43 -5.35 -18.47 -4.51
CA ILE A 43 -5.73 -19.13 -3.25
C ILE A 43 -7.03 -18.51 -2.68
N GLY A 44 -7.10 -17.19 -2.60
CA GLY A 44 -8.30 -16.49 -2.11
C GLY A 44 -9.54 -16.74 -2.96
N VAL A 45 -9.39 -16.70 -4.29
CA VAL A 45 -10.49 -16.92 -5.24
C VAL A 45 -10.99 -18.36 -5.19
N GLU A 46 -10.10 -19.35 -5.14
CA GLU A 46 -10.50 -20.75 -5.04
C GLU A 46 -11.19 -21.06 -3.71
N TYR A 47 -10.72 -20.45 -2.61
CA TYR A 47 -11.39 -20.55 -1.32
C TYR A 47 -12.79 -19.89 -1.35
N ALA A 48 -12.92 -18.70 -1.94
CA ALA A 48 -14.22 -18.06 -2.12
C ALA A 48 -15.20 -18.92 -2.94
N LYS A 49 -14.72 -19.59 -4.01
CA LYS A 49 -15.53 -20.56 -4.77
C LYS A 49 -15.95 -21.77 -3.93
N LYS A 50 -15.11 -22.23 -2.99
CA LYS A 50 -15.49 -23.29 -2.01
C LYS A 50 -16.65 -22.80 -1.13
N LEU A 51 -16.55 -21.59 -0.56
CA LEU A 51 -17.62 -20.99 0.25
C LEU A 51 -18.93 -20.80 -0.55
N VAL A 52 -18.84 -20.41 -1.82
CA VAL A 52 -20.01 -20.31 -2.72
C VAL A 52 -20.72 -21.65 -2.84
N ARG A 53 -19.98 -22.76 -3.00
CA ARG A 53 -20.59 -24.10 -3.04
C ARG A 53 -21.23 -24.47 -1.70
N GLN A 54 -20.58 -24.15 -0.57
CA GLN A 54 -21.07 -24.48 0.78
C GLN A 54 -22.28 -23.65 1.23
N SER A 55 -22.38 -22.41 0.76
CA SER A 55 -23.48 -21.48 1.08
C SER A 55 -24.76 -21.72 0.28
N GLY A 56 -24.78 -22.73 -0.60
CA GLY A 56 -25.92 -22.99 -1.50
C GLY A 56 -25.90 -22.12 -2.76
N ARG A 57 -24.71 -21.81 -3.29
CA ARG A 57 -24.47 -21.02 -4.51
C ARG A 57 -24.86 -19.54 -4.40
N LYS A 58 -24.52 -18.90 -3.26
CA LYS A 58 -24.64 -17.44 -3.12
C LYS A 58 -23.76 -16.70 -4.16
N PRO A 59 -24.11 -15.46 -4.57
CA PRO A 59 -23.32 -14.70 -5.53
C PRO A 59 -21.87 -14.50 -5.09
N LEU A 60 -20.95 -14.63 -6.05
CA LEU A 60 -19.54 -14.27 -5.90
C LEU A 60 -19.29 -12.90 -6.53
N ILE A 61 -18.83 -11.94 -5.74
CA ILE A 61 -18.53 -10.57 -6.16
C ILE A 61 -17.01 -10.46 -6.38
N PRO A 62 -16.55 -10.31 -7.64
CA PRO A 62 -15.14 -10.05 -7.92
C PRO A 62 -14.78 -8.61 -7.50
N VAL A 63 -13.75 -8.46 -6.70
CA VAL A 63 -13.32 -7.16 -6.15
C VAL A 63 -11.98 -6.74 -6.76
N HIS A 64 -11.91 -5.48 -7.23
CA HIS A 64 -10.65 -4.85 -7.59
C HIS A 64 -10.00 -4.23 -6.33
N HIS A 65 -8.78 -4.63 -6.01
CA HIS A 65 -8.06 -4.26 -4.80
C HIS A 65 -7.96 -2.74 -4.62
N MET A 66 -7.57 -2.00 -5.67
CA MET A 66 -7.47 -0.53 -5.59
C MET A 66 -8.82 0.18 -5.47
N GLU A 67 -9.88 -0.36 -6.10
CA GLU A 67 -11.22 0.24 -5.99
C GLU A 67 -11.77 0.02 -4.59
N ALA A 68 -11.53 -1.17 -4.01
CA ALA A 68 -11.88 -1.45 -2.61
C ALA A 68 -11.17 -0.47 -1.67
N HIS A 69 -9.87 -0.23 -1.87
CA HIS A 69 -9.12 0.78 -1.12
C HIS A 69 -9.71 2.18 -1.25
N ALA A 70 -10.13 2.60 -2.44
CA ALA A 70 -10.73 3.92 -2.64
C ALA A 70 -12.09 4.06 -1.94
N LEU A 71 -12.91 3.00 -1.98
CA LEU A 71 -14.26 3.02 -1.43
C LEU A 71 -14.32 2.89 0.10
N THR A 72 -13.22 2.54 0.78
CA THR A 72 -13.18 2.55 2.26
C THR A 72 -13.45 3.94 2.83
N ALA A 73 -13.04 5.00 2.12
CA ALA A 73 -13.32 6.38 2.52
C ALA A 73 -14.84 6.63 2.66
N ARG A 74 -15.65 6.02 1.79
CA ARG A 74 -17.12 6.08 1.86
C ARG A 74 -17.75 5.21 2.95
N MET A 75 -17.00 4.27 3.53
CA MET A 75 -17.47 3.45 4.66
C MET A 75 -17.32 4.19 5.99
N ILE A 76 -16.33 5.09 6.06
CA ILE A 76 -16.02 5.86 7.26
C ILE A 76 -16.76 7.21 7.22
N GLU A 77 -16.79 7.84 6.06
CA GLU A 77 -17.34 9.17 5.85
C GLU A 77 -18.43 9.16 4.77
N ASN A 78 -19.42 10.05 4.88
CA ASN A 78 -20.44 10.22 3.85
C ASN A 78 -19.93 11.10 2.70
N ILE A 79 -19.08 10.55 1.84
CA ILE A 79 -18.51 11.23 0.67
C ILE A 79 -19.38 10.91 -0.56
N GLU A 80 -19.89 11.92 -1.27
CA GLU A 80 -20.62 11.73 -2.52
C GLU A 80 -19.68 11.54 -3.73
N PHE A 81 -20.19 10.89 -4.78
CA PHE A 81 -19.48 10.86 -6.06
C PHE A 81 -19.76 12.16 -6.87
N PRO A 82 -18.83 12.61 -7.73
CA PRO A 82 -17.47 12.11 -7.87
C PRO A 82 -16.54 12.65 -6.77
N PHE A 83 -15.50 11.89 -6.41
CA PHE A 83 -14.46 12.36 -5.48
C PHE A 83 -13.06 12.00 -5.95
N LEU A 84 -12.08 12.80 -5.54
CA LEU A 84 -10.67 12.57 -5.83
C LEU A 84 -10.11 11.52 -4.87
N VAL A 85 -9.36 10.57 -5.42
CA VAL A 85 -8.71 9.49 -4.70
C VAL A 85 -7.22 9.64 -4.87
N PHE A 86 -6.49 9.80 -3.76
CA PHE A 86 -5.04 9.70 -3.74
C PHE A 86 -4.65 8.48 -2.91
N LEU A 87 -4.30 7.38 -3.58
CA LEU A 87 -3.87 6.16 -2.90
C LEU A 87 -2.35 6.17 -2.78
N LEU A 88 -1.88 6.29 -1.55
CA LEU A 88 -0.48 6.15 -1.16
C LEU A 88 -0.33 4.94 -0.25
N SER A 89 0.40 3.93 -0.72
CA SER A 89 0.71 2.73 0.06
C SER A 89 2.17 2.32 -0.14
N GLY A 90 2.57 1.24 0.53
CA GLY A 90 3.89 0.63 0.33
C GLY A 90 4.15 0.24 -1.13
N GLY A 91 3.14 -0.23 -1.85
CA GLY A 91 3.27 -0.77 -3.21
C GLY A 91 2.58 0.02 -4.31
N HIS A 92 1.84 1.07 -3.98
CA HIS A 92 1.05 1.84 -4.96
C HIS A 92 1.10 3.33 -4.64
N CYS A 93 1.17 4.13 -5.70
CA CYS A 93 0.94 5.56 -5.67
C CYS A 93 0.12 5.90 -6.92
N LEU A 94 -1.14 6.31 -6.73
CA LEU A 94 -1.99 6.71 -7.84
C LEU A 94 -2.94 7.85 -7.44
N LEU A 95 -3.30 8.65 -8.44
CA LEU A 95 -4.31 9.68 -8.37
C LEU A 95 -5.43 9.32 -9.35
N ALA A 96 -6.66 9.26 -8.87
CA ALA A 96 -7.82 8.90 -9.67
C ALA A 96 -9.06 9.70 -9.26
N VAL A 97 -10.06 9.78 -10.14
CA VAL A 97 -11.40 10.25 -9.80
C VAL A 97 -12.32 9.04 -9.70
N ALA A 98 -12.91 8.82 -8.53
CA ALA A 98 -13.99 7.87 -8.37
C ALA A 98 -15.28 8.55 -8.83
N ARG A 99 -15.88 8.08 -9.92
CA ARG A 99 -17.16 8.60 -10.46
C ARG A 99 -18.36 7.78 -10.03
N GLY A 100 -18.12 6.53 -9.64
CA GLY A 100 -19.10 5.60 -9.13
C GLY A 100 -18.45 4.31 -8.66
N VAL A 101 -19.26 3.38 -8.16
CA VAL A 101 -18.77 2.02 -7.86
C VAL A 101 -18.40 1.33 -9.18
N GLY A 102 -17.15 0.90 -9.30
CA GLY A 102 -16.61 0.31 -10.54
C GLY A 102 -16.35 1.30 -11.68
N ASP A 103 -16.51 2.61 -11.44
CA ASP A 103 -16.21 3.66 -12.42
C ASP A 103 -15.14 4.63 -11.87
N PHE A 104 -13.90 4.40 -12.32
CA PHE A 104 -12.72 5.16 -11.91
C PHE A 104 -11.98 5.70 -13.12
N LEU A 105 -11.64 6.99 -13.08
CA LEU A 105 -10.76 7.64 -14.04
C LEU A 105 -9.36 7.79 -13.42
N LEU A 106 -8.40 7.01 -13.89
CA LEU A 106 -6.99 7.19 -13.49
C LEU A 106 -6.46 8.50 -14.08
N LEU A 107 -6.00 9.40 -13.21
CA LEU A 107 -5.36 10.66 -13.61
C LEU A 107 -3.85 10.51 -13.75
N GLY A 108 -3.23 9.73 -12.87
CA GLY A 108 -1.81 9.39 -12.94
C GLY A 108 -1.37 8.38 -11.89
N SER A 109 -0.18 7.83 -12.07
CA SER A 109 0.40 6.84 -11.17
C SER A 109 1.92 7.01 -11.05
N THR A 110 2.54 6.32 -10.08
CA THR A 110 4.00 6.24 -10.07
C THR A 110 4.51 5.59 -11.37
N THR A 111 5.48 6.22 -12.01
CA THR A 111 6.15 5.70 -13.20
C THR A 111 7.37 4.84 -12.86
N ASP A 112 7.77 4.81 -11.59
CA ASP A 112 8.93 4.07 -11.11
C ASP A 112 8.62 3.21 -9.88
N GLU A 113 9.04 3.64 -8.69
CA GLU A 113 8.91 2.94 -7.43
C GLU A 113 7.80 3.60 -6.60
N ALA A 114 7.09 2.81 -5.81
CA ALA A 114 6.15 3.34 -4.83
C ALA A 114 6.90 4.06 -3.69
N PRO A 115 6.29 5.08 -3.06
CA PRO A 115 6.94 5.86 -2.02
C PRO A 115 7.41 4.99 -0.84
N GLY A 116 6.61 4.02 -0.40
CA GLY A 116 7.01 3.15 0.72
C GLY A 116 8.25 2.30 0.40
N VAL A 117 8.39 1.81 -0.84
CA VAL A 117 9.61 1.13 -1.29
C VAL A 117 10.81 2.06 -1.23
N VAL A 118 10.65 3.32 -1.65
CA VAL A 118 11.73 4.31 -1.58
C VAL A 118 12.12 4.62 -0.14
N PHE A 119 11.16 4.81 0.76
CA PHE A 119 11.43 5.02 2.18
C PHE A 119 12.17 3.82 2.80
N ASP A 120 11.75 2.59 2.51
CA ASP A 120 12.43 1.38 3.00
C ASP A 120 13.88 1.27 2.50
N GLN A 121 14.12 1.64 1.24
CA GLN A 121 15.46 1.66 0.65
C GLN A 121 16.34 2.74 1.29
N VAL A 122 15.82 3.95 1.51
CA VAL A 122 16.52 5.03 2.20
C VAL A 122 16.83 4.67 3.65
N ALA A 123 15.88 4.10 4.39
CA ALA A 123 16.08 3.66 5.76
C ALA A 123 17.17 2.59 5.86
N ARG A 124 17.24 1.69 4.87
CA ARG A 124 18.31 0.69 4.76
C ARG A 124 19.66 1.34 4.48
N LYS A 125 19.73 2.32 3.57
CA LYS A 125 20.97 3.05 3.25
C LYS A 125 21.50 3.82 4.47
N LEU A 126 20.60 4.40 5.27
CA LEU A 126 20.91 5.05 6.55
C LEU A 126 21.19 4.07 7.70
N LYS A 127 21.09 2.76 7.47
CA LYS A 127 21.29 1.71 8.48
C LYS A 127 20.40 1.88 9.73
N LEU A 128 19.17 2.40 9.55
CA LEU A 128 18.27 2.72 10.68
C LEU A 128 17.88 1.52 11.54
N LYS A 129 18.03 0.29 11.02
CA LYS A 129 17.86 -0.93 11.83
C LYS A 129 18.84 -1.05 12.99
N HIS A 130 19.99 -0.39 12.91
CA HIS A 130 20.97 -0.34 14.00
C HIS A 130 20.70 0.82 14.98
N HIS A 131 19.77 1.71 14.64
CA HIS A 131 19.36 2.79 15.53
C HIS A 131 18.52 2.19 16.68
N PRO A 132 18.84 2.48 17.96
CA PRO A 132 18.14 1.90 19.11
C PRO A 132 16.62 2.07 19.03
N ASP A 133 16.17 3.26 18.65
CA ASP A 133 14.75 3.62 18.64
C ASP A 133 13.98 3.12 17.40
N CYS A 134 14.68 2.60 16.37
CA CYS A 134 14.04 2.26 15.09
C CYS A 134 14.23 0.81 14.65
N SER A 135 14.92 -0.02 15.45
CA SER A 135 15.31 -1.39 15.07
C SER A 135 14.15 -2.30 14.65
N THR A 136 12.95 -2.08 15.18
CA THR A 136 11.73 -2.85 14.90
C THR A 136 10.74 -2.16 13.96
N MET A 137 11.02 -0.92 13.55
CA MET A 137 10.11 -0.11 12.73
C MET A 137 10.25 -0.44 11.23
N SER A 138 9.17 -0.19 10.49
CA SER A 138 9.24 -0.11 9.02
C SER A 138 10.10 1.10 8.59
N GLY A 139 10.63 1.09 7.37
CA GLY A 139 11.54 2.16 6.95
C GLY A 139 10.87 3.53 6.86
N GLY A 140 9.63 3.59 6.37
CA GLY A 140 8.82 4.82 6.39
C GLY A 140 8.61 5.36 7.79
N GLN A 141 8.22 4.50 8.74
CA GLN A 141 8.00 4.88 10.13
C GLN A 141 9.29 5.37 10.81
N ALA A 142 10.40 4.66 10.61
CA ALA A 142 11.69 5.06 11.17
C ALA A 142 12.12 6.44 10.65
N ILE A 143 11.95 6.69 9.34
CA ILE A 143 12.27 7.99 8.73
C ILE A 143 11.36 9.09 9.29
N GLU A 144 10.05 8.84 9.43
CA GLU A 144 9.11 9.81 9.99
C GLU A 144 9.48 10.23 11.42
N VAL A 145 9.76 9.26 12.29
CA VAL A 145 10.14 9.51 13.69
C VAL A 145 11.40 10.34 13.77
N LEU A 146 12.47 9.96 13.04
CA LEU A 146 13.73 10.69 13.09
C LEU A 146 13.64 12.06 12.40
N ALA A 147 12.90 12.16 11.29
CA ALA A 147 12.70 13.42 10.58
C ALA A 147 11.94 14.45 11.43
N SER A 148 11.03 14.01 12.31
CA SER A 148 10.31 14.90 13.24
C SER A 148 11.24 15.62 14.24
N GLN A 149 12.45 15.11 14.43
CA GLN A 149 13.48 15.65 15.32
C GLN A 149 14.58 16.39 14.53
N GLY A 150 14.51 16.38 13.19
CA GLY A 150 15.49 16.98 12.31
C GLY A 150 15.14 18.41 11.89
N ASP A 151 16.07 19.04 11.16
CA ASP A 151 15.83 20.33 10.52
C ASP A 151 15.35 20.13 9.08
N SER A 152 14.10 20.53 8.81
CA SER A 152 13.49 20.48 7.48
C SER A 152 14.20 21.33 6.41
N GLN A 153 15.04 22.28 6.83
CA GLN A 153 15.78 23.19 5.94
C GLN A 153 17.25 22.80 5.75
N ALA A 154 17.73 21.75 6.44
CA ALA A 154 19.13 21.33 6.36
C ALA A 154 19.56 20.94 4.94
N PHE A 155 18.65 20.36 4.15
CA PHE A 155 18.93 19.87 2.81
C PHE A 155 17.83 20.23 1.82
N LYS A 156 18.23 20.76 0.66
CA LYS A 156 17.31 21.04 -0.45
C LYS A 156 17.29 19.86 -1.42
N LEU A 157 16.18 19.14 -1.45
CA LEU A 157 15.90 18.09 -2.44
C LEU A 157 14.97 18.66 -3.54
N THR A 158 15.22 18.30 -4.79
CA THR A 158 14.34 18.68 -5.90
C THR A 158 13.19 17.69 -6.01
N VAL A 159 11.98 18.20 -6.29
CA VAL A 159 10.79 17.39 -6.52
C VAL A 159 10.79 16.89 -7.97
N PRO A 160 10.99 15.58 -8.24
CA PRO A 160 10.87 15.01 -9.56
C PRO A 160 9.47 15.27 -10.10
N MET A 161 9.40 15.37 -11.42
CA MET A 161 8.18 15.58 -12.18
C MET A 161 7.47 16.93 -12.04
N ALA A 162 7.93 17.84 -11.18
CA ALA A 162 7.34 19.18 -10.99
C ALA A 162 7.23 20.04 -12.26
N ARG A 163 7.97 19.70 -13.33
CA ARG A 163 7.98 20.41 -14.62
C ARG A 163 7.01 19.83 -15.67
N TYR A 164 6.41 18.66 -15.43
CA TYR A 164 5.52 18.03 -16.39
C TYR A 164 4.06 18.35 -16.04
N ALA A 165 3.27 18.69 -17.05
CA ALA A 165 1.84 18.96 -16.89
C ALA A 165 1.02 17.64 -16.95
N ASN A 166 1.33 16.70 -16.05
CA ASN A 166 0.59 15.45 -15.86
C ASN A 166 0.43 15.15 -14.35
N CYS A 167 -0.32 14.10 -14.02
CA CYS A 167 -0.58 13.69 -12.63
C CYS A 167 0.26 12.47 -12.21
N ASP A 168 1.31 12.16 -12.97
CA ASP A 168 2.20 11.04 -12.68
C ASP A 168 3.24 11.40 -11.62
N PHE A 169 3.72 10.37 -10.92
CA PHE A 169 4.67 10.52 -9.82
C PHE A 169 5.98 9.78 -10.09
N SER A 170 7.09 10.30 -9.55
CA SER A 170 8.41 9.63 -9.59
C SER A 170 9.11 9.83 -8.26
N PHE A 171 9.47 8.71 -7.63
CA PHE A 171 10.15 8.69 -6.34
C PHE A 171 11.60 8.22 -6.47
N ALA A 172 11.97 7.54 -7.56
CA ALA A 172 13.36 7.13 -7.79
C ALA A 172 14.32 8.34 -7.89
N GLY A 173 13.84 9.47 -8.45
CA GLY A 173 14.61 10.71 -8.48
C GLY A 173 14.91 11.27 -7.08
N HIS A 174 13.97 11.17 -6.14
CA HIS A 174 14.21 11.52 -4.73
C HIS A 174 15.22 10.56 -4.09
N LYS A 175 15.03 9.25 -4.26
CA LYS A 175 15.94 8.23 -3.73
C LYS A 175 17.40 8.51 -4.12
N ASN A 176 17.64 8.75 -5.41
CA ASN A 176 19.00 8.95 -5.92
C ASN A 176 19.64 10.24 -5.39
N GLN A 177 18.86 11.31 -5.22
CA GLN A 177 19.35 12.54 -4.59
C GLN A 177 19.70 12.28 -3.11
N THR A 178 18.83 11.59 -2.38
CA THR A 178 19.06 11.23 -0.98
C THR A 178 20.29 10.35 -0.81
N TYR A 179 20.49 9.35 -1.69
CA TYR A 179 21.67 8.49 -1.63
C TYR A 179 22.97 9.25 -1.83
N ARG A 180 23.02 10.15 -2.83
CA ARG A 180 24.19 11.02 -3.08
C ARG A 180 24.49 11.92 -1.89
N LEU A 181 23.43 12.42 -1.24
CA LEU A 181 23.58 13.24 -0.04
C LEU A 181 24.16 12.43 1.12
N ILE A 182 23.65 11.21 1.37
CA ILE A 182 24.18 10.32 2.40
C ILE A 182 25.66 10.01 2.14
N ASP A 183 26.01 9.61 0.91
CA ASP A 183 27.39 9.31 0.54
C ASP A 183 28.33 10.52 0.71
N LYS A 184 27.84 11.73 0.43
CA LYS A 184 28.60 12.96 0.62
C LYS A 184 28.86 13.22 2.12
N MET A 185 27.83 13.10 2.94
CA MET A 185 27.92 13.32 4.40
C MET A 185 28.83 12.28 5.06
N GLU A 186 28.69 10.99 4.71
CA GLU A 186 29.56 9.92 5.23
C GLU A 186 31.04 10.17 4.90
N LYS A 187 31.35 10.73 3.73
CA LYS A 187 32.73 11.11 3.36
C LYS A 187 33.24 12.32 4.13
N GLU A 188 32.40 13.32 4.33
CA GLU A 188 32.77 14.53 5.09
C GLU A 188 32.98 14.23 6.58
N GLU A 189 32.23 13.28 7.15
CA GLU A 189 32.41 12.82 8.54
C GLU A 189 33.55 11.80 8.67
N GLY A 190 33.67 10.85 7.74
CA GLY A 190 34.76 9.86 7.71
C GLY A 190 36.14 10.44 7.36
N GLY A 191 36.19 11.60 6.72
CA GLY A 191 37.41 12.38 6.47
C GLY A 191 37.79 13.34 7.60
N ARG A 192 36.99 13.41 8.67
CA ARG A 192 37.24 14.20 9.90
C ARG A 192 37.77 13.36 11.07
N SER A 193 38.16 12.11 10.81
CA SER A 193 38.81 11.20 11.77
C SER A 193 40.33 11.31 11.70
#